data_AF-A0A7X5IA89-F1
#
_entry.id   AF-A0A7X5IA89-F1
#
_cell.length_a   1.000
_cell.length_b   1.000
_cell.length_c   1.000
_cell.angle_alpha   90.00
_cell.angle_beta   90.00
_cell.angle_gamma   90.00
#
_symmetry.space_group_name_H-M   'P 1'
#
loop_
_entity.id
_entity.type
_entity.pdbx_description
1 polymer ?
#
loop_
_entity_poly.entity_id
_entity_poly.type
_entity_poly.pdbx_seq_one_letter_code
_entity_poly.pdbx_strand_id
1 'polypeptide(L)'
;MNGFVKKIALSACVMFTICMVAGCVAAMAFVGPQYGLVMTLTLLAASVALSALRGLWFTDGIIRRLAYPARILGFGLTAFAVLCLCAWLGGWFPMDNVWAWASFAAIFLAILGVICVIYQVYFKATVGSFDAALRKYHERMGR
;
A
#
# COMPACT_ATOMS: atom_id res chain seq x y z
N MET A 1 -4.07 9.17 -27.27
CA MET A 1 -2.80 9.47 -26.58
C MET A 1 -2.00 8.18 -26.45
N ASN A 2 -1.00 8.06 -27.31
CA ASN A 2 -0.52 6.79 -27.87
C ASN A 2 0.41 6.04 -26.91
N GLY A 3 0.36 4.70 -26.93
CA GLY A 3 1.18 3.83 -26.06
C GLY A 3 2.68 4.13 -26.11
N PHE A 4 3.17 4.79 -27.17
CA PHE A 4 4.51 5.34 -27.28
C PHE A 4 4.86 6.36 -26.20
N VAL A 5 3.99 7.35 -25.93
CA VAL A 5 4.19 8.37 -24.88
C VAL A 5 4.24 7.71 -23.51
N LYS A 6 3.37 6.72 -23.26
CA LYS A 6 3.38 5.94 -22.02
C LYS A 6 4.71 5.19 -21.81
N LYS A 7 5.24 4.55 -22.87
CA LYS A 7 6.53 3.84 -22.81
C LYS A 7 7.70 4.77 -22.55
N ILE A 8 7.73 5.94 -23.19
CA ILE A 8 8.78 6.96 -22.96
C ILE A 8 8.70 7.46 -21.51
N ALA A 9 7.52 7.83 -21.03
CA ALA A 9 7.34 8.32 -19.66
C ALA A 9 7.76 7.26 -18.62
N LEU A 10 7.38 6.00 -18.83
CA LEU A 10 7.80 4.88 -17.98
C LEU A 10 9.32 4.69 -18.00
N SER A 11 9.93 4.68 -19.18
CA SER A 11 11.39 4.53 -19.34
C SER A 11 12.15 5.67 -18.64
N ALA A 12 11.70 6.91 -18.81
CA ALA A 12 12.29 8.08 -18.15
C ALA A 12 12.19 7.99 -16.63
N CYS A 13 11.03 7.58 -16.10
CA CYS A 13 10.83 7.40 -14.66
C CYS A 13 11.73 6.30 -14.08
N VAL A 14 11.87 5.17 -14.80
CA VAL A 14 12.75 4.07 -14.41
C VAL A 14 14.22 4.50 -14.42
N MET A 15 14.67 5.14 -15.49
CA MET A 15 16.05 5.62 -15.60
C MET A 15 16.37 6.67 -14.52
N PHE A 16 15.47 7.64 -14.30
CA PHE A 16 15.62 8.64 -13.24
C PHE A 16 15.75 7.98 -11.87
N THR A 17 14.91 6.98 -11.57
CA THR A 17 14.95 6.25 -10.30
C THR A 17 16.27 5.52 -10.12
N ILE A 18 16.76 4.82 -11.16
CA ILE A 18 18.04 4.10 -11.12
C ILE A 18 19.21 5.07 -10.88
N CYS A 19 19.26 6.18 -11.63
CA CYS A 19 20.28 7.20 -11.47
C CYS A 19 20.26 7.83 -10.08
N MET A 20 19.07 8.12 -9.54
CA MET A 20 18.92 8.67 -8.19
C MET A 20 19.41 7.71 -7.10
N VAL A 21 19.10 6.41 -7.22
CA VAL A 21 19.57 5.39 -6.27
C VAL A 21 21.09 5.27 -6.32
N ALA A 22 21.66 5.13 -7.52
CA ALA A 22 23.10 5.03 -7.69
C ALA A 22 23.81 6.28 -7.16
N GLY A 23 23.25 7.47 -7.42
CA GLY A 23 23.76 8.74 -6.91
C GLY A 23 23.69 8.85 -5.38
N CYS A 24 22.60 8.42 -4.76
CA CYS A 24 22.47 8.42 -3.30
C CYS A 24 23.44 7.44 -2.64
N VAL A 25 23.63 6.24 -3.20
CA VAL A 25 24.59 5.25 -2.68
C VAL A 25 26.02 5.76 -2.82
N ALA A 26 26.37 6.32 -3.97
CA ALA A 26 27.69 6.93 -4.19
C ALA A 26 27.92 8.10 -3.22
N ALA A 27 26.96 9.00 -3.07
CA ALA A 27 27.07 10.13 -2.15
C ALA A 27 27.19 9.70 -0.68
N MET A 28 26.52 8.64 -0.25
CA MET A 28 26.74 8.06 1.09
C MET A 28 28.16 7.50 1.26
N ALA A 29 28.75 6.92 0.21
CA ALA A 29 30.11 6.39 0.26
C ALA A 29 31.18 7.49 0.34
N PHE A 30 30.95 8.65 -0.27
CA PHE A 30 31.92 9.76 -0.29
C PHE A 30 31.73 10.80 0.83
N VAL A 31 30.49 11.09 1.23
CA VAL A 31 30.15 12.18 2.17
C VAL A 31 29.62 11.67 3.51
N GLY A 32 29.31 10.37 3.60
CA GLY A 32 28.70 9.75 4.78
C GLY A 32 27.17 9.87 4.81
N PRO A 33 26.51 9.22 5.77
CA PRO A 33 25.05 9.19 5.87
C PRO A 33 24.49 10.55 6.31
N GLN A 34 23.90 11.27 5.35
CA GLN A 34 23.17 12.52 5.57
C GLN A 34 21.67 12.24 5.69
N TYR A 35 20.97 13.00 6.53
CA TYR A 35 19.53 12.83 6.77
C TYR A 35 18.70 12.78 5.48
N GLY A 36 18.97 13.70 4.54
CA GLY A 36 18.25 13.76 3.27
C GLY A 36 18.45 12.51 2.40
N LEU A 37 19.63 11.90 2.41
CA LEU A 37 19.93 10.70 1.61
C LEU A 37 19.33 9.44 2.21
N VAL A 38 19.37 9.31 3.53
CA VAL A 38 18.76 8.18 4.23
C VAL A 38 17.22 8.25 4.11
N MET A 39 16.65 9.44 4.20
CA MET A 39 15.22 9.68 3.98
C MET A 39 14.77 9.25 2.58
N THR A 40 15.48 9.66 1.52
CA THR A 40 15.10 9.32 0.14
C THR A 40 15.18 7.82 -0.13
N LEU A 41 16.21 7.15 0.38
CA LEU A 41 16.38 5.71 0.23
C LEU A 41 15.35 4.89 1.02
N THR A 42 14.99 5.33 2.23
CA THR A 42 13.96 4.68 3.03
C THR A 42 12.55 4.91 2.48
N LEU A 43 12.27 6.07 1.88
CA LEU A 43 11.04 6.32 1.10
C LEU A 43 10.95 5.41 -0.12
N LEU A 44 12.05 5.23 -0.84
CA LEU A 44 12.10 4.29 -1.95
C LEU A 44 11.87 2.86 -1.47
N ALA A 45 12.56 2.43 -0.40
CA ALA A 45 12.37 1.11 0.20
C ALA A 45 10.92 0.89 0.64
N ALA A 46 10.28 1.89 1.26
CA ALA A 46 8.87 1.84 1.63
C ALA A 46 7.97 1.64 0.40
N SER A 47 8.20 2.39 -0.67
CA SER A 47 7.40 2.27 -1.90
C SER A 47 7.52 0.90 -2.58
N VAL A 48 8.73 0.34 -2.62
CA VAL A 48 8.99 -1.00 -3.17
C VAL A 48 8.34 -2.07 -2.28
N ALA A 49 8.52 -1.97 -0.96
CA ALA A 49 7.94 -2.91 -0.01
C ALA A 49 6.41 -2.89 -0.05
N LEU A 50 5.77 -1.72 -0.12
CA LEU A 50 4.32 -1.59 -0.29
C LEU A 50 3.84 -2.19 -1.62
N SER A 51 4.61 -2.04 -2.69
CA SER A 51 4.28 -2.62 -4.00
C SER A 51 4.40 -4.15 -3.98
N ALA A 52 5.43 -4.69 -3.34
CA ALA A 52 5.60 -6.13 -3.11
C ALA A 52 4.47 -6.70 -2.23
N LEU A 53 4.12 -6.01 -1.13
CA LEU A 53 3.01 -6.36 -0.26
C LEU A 53 1.66 -6.37 -0.99
N ARG A 54 1.44 -5.40 -1.90
CA ARG A 54 0.26 -5.40 -2.78
C ARG A 54 0.24 -6.65 -3.65
N GLY A 55 1.37 -6.98 -4.28
CA GLY A 55 1.52 -8.20 -5.06
C GLY A 55 1.23 -9.47 -4.26
N LEU A 56 1.77 -9.57 -3.05
CA LEU A 56 1.61 -10.76 -2.19
C LEU A 56 0.18 -10.95 -1.67
N TRP A 57 -0.49 -9.87 -1.22
CA TRP A 57 -1.85 -9.96 -0.66
C TRP A 57 -2.95 -10.08 -1.71
N PHE A 58 -2.75 -9.50 -2.90
CA PHE A 58 -3.76 -9.49 -3.97
C PHE A 58 -3.51 -10.50 -5.10
N THR A 59 -2.40 -11.23 -5.09
CA THR A 59 -2.19 -12.36 -6.02
C THR A 59 -3.04 -13.56 -5.60
N ASP A 60 -3.79 -14.12 -6.54
CA ASP A 60 -4.69 -15.27 -6.35
C ASP A 60 -4.00 -16.58 -5.92
N GLY A 61 -2.66 -16.60 -5.92
CA GLY A 61 -1.86 -17.80 -5.63
C GLY A 61 -1.77 -18.22 -4.15
N ILE A 62 -1.91 -17.32 -3.17
CA ILE A 62 -1.58 -17.63 -1.75
C ILE A 62 -2.79 -17.71 -0.82
N ILE A 63 -3.86 -16.93 -1.02
CA ILE A 63 -4.98 -16.83 -0.04
C ILE A 63 -6.32 -17.20 -0.69
N ARG A 64 -6.48 -18.43 -1.19
CA ARG A 64 -7.63 -18.79 -2.05
C ARG A 64 -9.03 -18.74 -1.39
N ARG A 65 -9.13 -18.53 -0.06
CA ARG A 65 -10.40 -18.59 0.71
C ARG A 65 -10.48 -17.65 1.93
N LEU A 66 -10.08 -16.38 1.82
CA LEU A 66 -10.29 -15.42 2.90
C LEU A 66 -11.22 -14.29 2.44
N ALA A 67 -12.19 -13.91 3.28
CA ALA A 67 -13.12 -12.83 2.95
C ALA A 67 -12.34 -11.59 2.51
N TYR A 68 -12.73 -11.01 1.37
CA TYR A 68 -12.13 -9.80 0.79
C TYR A 68 -11.82 -8.68 1.82
N PRO A 69 -12.67 -8.40 2.84
CA PRO A 69 -12.35 -7.42 3.88
C PRO A 69 -11.18 -7.84 4.80
N ALA A 70 -11.01 -9.13 5.09
CA ALA A 70 -9.89 -9.62 5.90
C ALA A 70 -8.54 -9.48 5.18
N ARG A 71 -8.52 -9.58 3.84
CA ARG A 71 -7.31 -9.30 3.05
C ARG A 71 -6.87 -7.85 3.11
N ILE A 72 -7.82 -6.93 3.07
CA ILE A 72 -7.54 -5.48 3.15
C ILE A 72 -7.03 -5.11 4.54
N LEU A 73 -7.62 -5.68 5.60
CA LEU A 73 -7.14 -5.49 6.97
C LEU A 73 -5.72 -6.02 7.16
N GLY A 74 -5.44 -7.24 6.71
CA GLY A 74 -4.11 -7.84 6.83
C GLY A 74 -3.05 -7.09 6.01
N PHE A 75 -3.39 -6.66 4.79
CA PHE A 75 -2.54 -5.76 4.00
C PHE A 75 -2.28 -4.44 4.74
N GLY A 76 -3.32 -3.84 5.32
CA GLY A 76 -3.19 -2.58 6.05
C GLY A 76 -2.32 -2.70 7.30
N LEU A 77 -2.46 -3.76 8.10
CA LEU A 77 -1.59 -4.02 9.27
C LEU A 77 -0.13 -4.28 8.86
N THR A 78 0.09 -5.07 7.83
CA THR A 78 1.45 -5.38 7.36
C THR A 78 2.11 -4.16 6.70
N ALA A 79 1.35 -3.35 5.97
CA ALA A 79 1.81 -2.07 5.43
C ALA A 79 2.16 -1.08 6.55
N PHE A 80 1.39 -1.03 7.64
CA PHE A 80 1.71 -0.21 8.81
C PHE A 80 3.05 -0.61 9.43
N ALA A 81 3.26 -1.91 9.66
CA ALA A 81 4.50 -2.42 10.23
C ALA A 81 5.72 -2.06 9.36
N VAL A 82 5.61 -2.23 8.04
CA VAL A 82 6.67 -1.85 7.10
C VAL A 82 6.92 -0.34 7.10
N LEU A 83 5.88 0.49 7.14
CA LEU A 83 6.04 1.94 7.21
C LEU A 83 6.69 2.39 8.52
N CYS A 84 6.33 1.80 9.66
CA CYS A 84 7.00 2.05 10.94
C CYS A 84 8.47 1.66 10.91
N LEU A 85 8.82 0.51 10.30
CA LEU A 85 10.22 0.09 10.13
C LEU A 85 10.99 1.06 9.23
N CYS A 86 10.40 1.48 8.10
CA CYS A 86 11.03 2.46 7.21
C CYS A 86 11.18 3.83 7.86
N ALA A 87 10.19 4.28 8.64
CA ALA A 87 10.26 5.53 9.39
C ALA A 87 11.34 5.48 10.48
N TRP A 88 11.52 4.32 11.12
CA TRP A 88 12.56 4.11 12.13
C TRP A 88 13.96 4.14 11.51
N LEU A 89 14.18 3.35 10.46
CA LEU A 89 15.46 3.29 9.74
C LEU A 89 15.79 4.62 9.04
N GLY A 90 14.76 5.35 8.60
CA GLY A 90 14.88 6.61 7.91
C GLY A 90 15.04 7.82 8.84
N GLY A 91 14.83 7.63 10.15
CA GLY A 91 14.81 8.73 11.11
C GLY A 91 13.72 9.77 10.84
N TRP A 92 12.60 9.41 10.19
CA TRP A 92 11.61 10.37 9.66
C TRP A 92 11.00 11.25 10.74
N PHE A 93 10.90 10.73 11.96
CA PHE A 93 10.40 11.43 13.13
C PHE A 93 11.41 11.34 14.27
N PRO A 94 11.62 12.44 15.04
CA PRO A 94 12.44 12.39 16.24
C PRO A 94 11.84 11.38 17.23
N MET A 95 12.67 10.46 17.70
CA MET A 95 12.26 9.42 18.65
C MET A 95 11.79 9.99 20.00
N ASP A 96 12.29 11.17 20.34
CA ASP A 96 11.93 11.86 21.58
C ASP A 96 10.50 12.40 21.56
N ASN A 97 9.87 12.52 20.38
CA ASN A 97 8.53 13.10 20.25
C ASN A 97 7.49 12.03 19.93
N VAL A 98 7.02 11.36 20.97
CA VAL A 98 5.98 10.31 20.91
C VAL A 98 4.70 10.79 20.20
N TRP A 99 4.38 12.09 20.27
CA TRP A 99 3.21 12.68 19.61
C TRP A 99 3.28 12.63 18.08
N ALA A 100 4.48 12.72 17.49
CA ALA A 100 4.66 12.62 16.05
C ALA A 100 4.34 11.19 15.56
N TRP A 101 4.82 10.19 16.29
CA TRP A 101 4.52 8.78 16.01
C TRP A 101 3.04 8.45 16.24
N ALA A 102 2.45 8.98 17.32
CA ALA A 102 1.03 8.77 17.63
C ALA A 102 0.11 9.38 16.55
N SER A 103 0.40 10.59 16.08
CA SER A 103 -0.38 11.24 15.01
C SER A 103 -0.24 10.51 13.67
N PHE A 104 0.96 10.04 13.32
CA PHE A 104 1.16 9.19 12.13
C PHE A 104 0.35 7.89 12.21
N ALA A 105 0.40 7.19 13.34
CA ALA A 105 -0.39 5.98 13.56
C ALA A 105 -1.89 6.26 13.50
N ALA A 106 -2.35 7.34 14.13
CA ALA A 106 -3.75 7.73 14.12
C ALA A 106 -4.27 8.02 12.71
N ILE A 107 -3.52 8.78 11.90
CA ILE A 107 -3.89 9.09 10.51
C ILE A 107 -3.93 7.81 9.68
N PHE A 108 -2.92 6.94 9.80
CA PHE A 108 -2.87 5.68 9.07
C PHE A 108 -4.07 4.79 9.41
N LEU A 109 -4.35 4.60 10.70
CA LEU A 109 -5.48 3.79 11.17
C LEU A 109 -6.83 4.41 10.78
N ALA A 110 -6.95 5.73 10.79
CA ALA A 110 -8.16 6.41 10.34
C ALA A 110 -8.43 6.14 8.85
N ILE A 111 -7.42 6.28 7.99
CA ILE A 111 -7.55 6.00 6.56
C ILE A 111 -7.88 4.52 6.33
N LEU A 112 -7.19 3.62 7.03
CA LEU A 112 -7.43 2.18 6.96
C LEU A 112 -8.86 1.83 7.39
N GLY A 113 -9.33 2.43 8.49
CA GLY A 113 -10.69 2.28 8.99
C GLY A 113 -11.73 2.78 7.97
N VAL A 114 -11.53 3.97 7.39
CA VAL A 114 -12.42 4.52 6.35
C VAL A 114 -12.49 3.58 5.15
N ILE A 115 -11.35 3.10 4.66
CA ILE A 115 -11.31 2.15 3.54
C ILE A 115 -12.07 0.87 3.92
N CYS A 116 -11.85 0.32 5.11
CA CYS A 116 -12.57 -0.86 5.58
C CYS A 116 -14.09 -0.65 5.64
N VAL A 117 -14.55 0.49 6.16
CA VAL A 117 -15.98 0.82 6.22
C VAL A 117 -16.57 0.93 4.81
N ILE A 118 -15.89 1.63 3.90
CA ILE A 118 -16.31 1.74 2.50
C ILE A 118 -16.48 0.34 1.90
N TYR A 119 -15.47 -0.53 2.03
CA TYR A 119 -15.54 -1.88 1.50
C TYR A 119 -16.64 -2.74 2.15
N GLN A 120 -16.88 -2.60 3.45
CA GLN A 120 -17.98 -3.31 4.11
C GLN A 120 -19.36 -2.86 3.59
N VAL A 121 -19.55 -1.56 3.37
CA VAL A 121 -20.80 -1.02 2.80
C VAL A 121 -20.97 -1.51 1.36
N TYR A 122 -19.93 -1.45 0.53
CA TYR A 122 -19.94 -1.97 -0.83
C TYR A 122 -20.24 -3.48 -0.88
N PHE A 123 -19.64 -4.27 0.01
CA PHE A 123 -19.87 -5.71 0.07
C PHE A 123 -21.32 -6.02 0.48
N LYS A 124 -21.86 -5.34 1.50
CA LYS A 124 -23.27 -5.50 1.90
C LYS A 124 -24.24 -5.12 0.78
N ALA A 125 -23.98 -4.02 0.07
CA ALA A 125 -24.80 -3.62 -1.09
C ALA A 125 -24.76 -4.67 -2.21
N THR A 126 -23.60 -5.26 -2.45
CA THR A 126 -23.40 -6.24 -3.53
C THR A 126 -23.99 -7.61 -3.18
N VAL A 127 -23.79 -8.10 -1.95
CA VAL A 127 -24.37 -9.37 -1.48
C VAL A 127 -25.89 -9.27 -1.37
N GLY A 128 -26.43 -8.15 -0.87
CA GLY A 128 -27.88 -7.92 -0.85
C GLY A 128 -28.50 -7.92 -2.25
N SER A 129 -27.77 -7.42 -3.26
CA SER A 129 -28.18 -7.49 -4.66
C SER A 129 -28.18 -8.94 -5.18
N PHE A 130 -27.16 -9.74 -4.85
CA PHE A 130 -27.10 -11.14 -5.25
C PHE A 130 -28.16 -12.01 -4.57
N ASP A 131 -28.41 -11.86 -3.27
CA ASP A 131 -29.47 -12.58 -2.56
C ASP A 131 -30.86 -12.21 -3.08
N ALA A 132 -31.08 -10.92 -3.39
CA ALA A 132 -32.32 -10.46 -4.02
C ALA A 132 -32.49 -11.04 -5.44
N ALA A 133 -31.41 -11.13 -6.21
CA ALA A 133 -31.43 -11.77 -7.53
C ALA A 133 -31.68 -13.29 -7.43
N LEU A 134 -31.11 -13.96 -6.44
CA LEU A 134 -31.32 -15.39 -6.19
C LEU A 134 -32.76 -15.69 -5.76
N ARG A 135 -33.34 -14.86 -4.88
CA ARG A 135 -34.76 -14.96 -4.50
C ARG A 135 -35.69 -14.81 -5.71
N LYS A 136 -35.45 -13.80 -6.55
CA LYS A 136 -36.21 -13.63 -7.81
C LYS A 136 -36.04 -14.83 -8.76
N TYR A 137 -34.89 -15.48 -8.74
CA TYR A 137 -34.66 -16.69 -9.54
C TYR A 137 -35.43 -17.90 -8.98
N HIS A 138 -35.46 -18.07 -7.67
CA HIS A 138 -36.26 -19.11 -7.01
C HIS A 138 -37.77 -18.90 -7.20
N GLU A 139 -38.27 -17.67 -7.05
CA GLU A 139 -39.67 -17.32 -7.34
C GLU A 139 -40.06 -17.61 -8.79
N ARG A 140 -39.16 -17.33 -9.77
CA ARG A 140 -39.41 -17.67 -11.18
C ARG A 140 -39.36 -19.17 -11.48
N MET A 141 -38.63 -19.95 -10.68
CA MET A 141 -38.52 -21.40 -10.82
C MET A 141 -39.60 -22.18 -10.04
N GLY A 142 -40.50 -21.49 -9.34
CA GLY A 142 -41.67 -22.11 -8.71
C GLY A 142 -41.33 -23.17 -7.65
N ARG A 143 -40.27 -22.95 -6.87
CA ARG A 143 -39.95 -23.71 -5.65
C ARG A 143 -39.95 -22.79 -4.44
#